data_AF-A0A447V6Y8-F1
#
_entry.id   AF-A0A447V6Y8-F1
#
_cell.length_a   1.000
_cell.length_b   1.000
_cell.length_c   1.000
_cell.angle_alpha   90.00
_cell.angle_beta   90.00
_cell.angle_gamma   90.00
#
_symmetry.space_group_name_H-M   'P 1'
#
loop_
_entity.id
_entity.type
_entity.pdbx_description
1 polymer ?
#
loop_
_entity_poly.entity_id
_entity_poly.type
_entity_poly.pdbx_seq_one_letter_code
_entity_poly.pdbx_strand_id
1 'polypeptide(L)'
;MALHSLQLSDDGGCFVLPGPPTARPLADTLRDYFATHRPYFNDIIKFNEPAPAATMTLSEWRQPVVLASLMATFGDHIYRHQPGVSRAHKPLHSLWAQWYIGLLVPPMMMALLTQPEALNIAPEQMQVEFHETGRAKCFWIEVEENSLASRLPLRLRLERFITDGLMPVVAALAASEEIHARLIWSNTGYLINWFFGELKPPAGGAESDNAGECLLL
;
A
#
# COMPACT_ATOMS: atom_id res chain seq x y z
N MET A 1 -10.41 30.99 65.27
CA MET A 1 -11.28 32.06 64.73
C MET A 1 -10.38 33.17 64.19
N ALA A 2 -10.02 33.09 62.91
CA ALA A 2 -9.39 34.17 62.17
C ALA A 2 -9.85 34.01 60.73
N LEU A 3 -10.80 34.87 60.33
CA LEU A 3 -11.13 35.09 58.92
C LEU A 3 -9.90 35.74 58.28
N HIS A 4 -9.28 35.06 57.32
CA HIS A 4 -8.37 35.70 56.38
C HIS A 4 -9.03 35.75 55.01
N SER A 5 -9.45 36.98 54.69
CA SER A 5 -9.62 37.64 53.41
C SER A 5 -9.67 36.75 52.14
N LEU A 6 -10.85 36.75 51.51
CA LEU A 6 -11.01 36.49 50.08
C LEU A 6 -10.09 37.44 49.29
N GLN A 7 -9.08 36.89 48.61
CA GLN A 7 -8.51 37.57 47.45
C GLN A 7 -9.45 37.31 46.27
N LEU A 8 -10.21 38.35 45.89
CA LEU A 8 -10.82 38.45 44.57
C LEU A 8 -9.67 38.73 43.59
N SER A 9 -9.20 37.69 42.91
CA SER A 9 -8.50 37.87 41.63
C SER A 9 -9.56 38.11 40.56
N ASP A 10 -9.60 39.35 40.11
CA ASP A 10 -10.31 39.81 38.92
C ASP A 10 -9.49 39.38 37.71
N ASP A 11 -9.81 38.21 37.16
CA ASP A 11 -9.39 37.81 35.82
C ASP A 11 -10.53 37.00 35.20
N GLY A 12 -11.03 37.50 34.07
CA GLY A 12 -12.16 36.93 33.33
C GLY A 12 -11.90 35.47 32.97
N GLY A 13 -12.39 34.56 33.81
CA GLY A 13 -12.33 33.12 33.61
C GLY A 13 -13.23 32.69 32.47
N CYS A 14 -12.76 32.82 31.22
CA CYS A 14 -13.23 31.97 30.15
C CYS A 14 -12.84 30.53 30.51
N PHE A 15 -13.81 29.74 30.96
CA PHE A 15 -13.68 28.29 30.98
C PHE A 15 -13.44 27.82 29.55
N VAL A 16 -12.19 27.62 29.17
CA VAL A 16 -11.85 26.89 27.94
C VAL A 16 -12.21 25.45 28.22
N LEU A 17 -13.36 25.02 27.69
CA LEU A 17 -13.66 23.59 27.60
C LEU A 17 -12.48 22.94 26.87
N PRO A 18 -11.91 21.82 27.36
CA PRO A 18 -10.92 21.09 26.59
C PRO A 18 -11.52 20.84 25.22
N GLY A 19 -10.84 21.35 24.18
CA GLY A 19 -11.27 21.18 22.80
C GLY A 19 -11.51 19.69 22.52
N PRO A 20 -12.39 19.36 21.58
CA PRO A 20 -12.57 17.96 21.18
C PRO A 20 -11.19 17.36 20.92
N PRO A 21 -10.91 16.10 21.34
CA PRO A 21 -9.62 15.47 21.10
C PRO A 21 -9.30 15.66 19.61
N THR A 22 -8.16 16.28 19.32
CA THR A 22 -7.69 16.46 17.95
C THR A 22 -7.72 15.09 17.29
N ALA A 23 -8.47 14.96 16.20
CA ALA A 23 -8.58 13.71 15.47
C ALA A 23 -7.16 13.16 15.23
N ARG A 24 -6.93 11.89 15.57
CA ARG A 24 -5.63 11.26 15.34
C ARG A 24 -5.33 11.32 13.84
N PRO A 25 -4.11 11.70 13.42
CA PRO A 25 -3.74 11.72 12.01
C PRO A 25 -4.01 10.36 11.37
N LEU A 26 -4.56 10.36 10.15
CA LEU A 26 -4.91 9.13 9.42
C LEU A 26 -3.73 8.15 9.31
N ALA A 27 -2.51 8.67 9.12
CA ALA A 27 -1.29 7.87 9.09
C ALA A 27 -1.04 7.09 10.38
N ASP A 28 -1.27 7.70 11.55
CA ASP A 28 -1.12 7.02 12.86
C ASP A 28 -2.16 5.91 13.00
N THR A 29 -3.41 6.21 12.67
CA THR A 29 -4.51 5.24 12.74
C THR A 29 -4.25 4.03 11.83
N LEU A 30 -3.76 4.26 10.61
CA LEU A 30 -3.39 3.20 9.67
C LEU A 30 -2.23 2.34 10.19
N ARG A 31 -1.17 2.97 10.72
CA ARG A 31 -0.03 2.26 11.31
C ARG A 31 -0.43 1.40 12.50
N ASP A 32 -1.26 1.92 13.40
CA ASP A 32 -1.77 1.19 14.55
C ASP A 32 -2.65 0.01 14.12
N TYR A 33 -3.50 0.23 13.10
CA TYR A 33 -4.35 -0.82 12.54
C TYR A 33 -3.51 -1.96 11.94
N PHE A 34 -2.49 -1.62 11.14
CA PHE A 34 -1.55 -2.60 10.60
C PHE A 34 -0.79 -3.32 11.71
N ALA A 35 -0.25 -2.60 12.70
CA ALA A 35 0.46 -3.19 13.84
C ALA A 35 -0.40 -4.20 14.63
N THR A 36 -1.72 -3.98 14.67
CA THR A 36 -2.66 -4.87 15.37
C THR A 36 -3.01 -6.11 14.54
N HIS A 37 -3.22 -5.96 13.23
CA HIS A 37 -3.81 -7.04 12.41
C HIS A 37 -2.79 -7.75 11.51
N ARG A 38 -1.84 -7.00 10.92
CA ARG A 38 -0.80 -7.49 10.02
C ARG A 38 0.47 -6.64 10.17
N PRO A 39 1.28 -6.84 11.23
CA PRO A 39 2.39 -5.93 11.57
C PRO A 39 3.38 -5.71 10.42
N TYR A 40 3.66 -6.76 9.65
CA TYR A 40 4.57 -6.72 8.50
C TYR A 40 4.10 -5.77 7.37
N PHE A 41 2.83 -5.34 7.35
CA PHE A 41 2.39 -4.29 6.43
C PHE A 41 3.07 -2.95 6.70
N ASN A 42 3.49 -2.66 7.94
CA ASN A 42 4.28 -1.47 8.24
C ASN A 42 5.72 -1.57 7.71
N ASP A 43 6.21 -2.77 7.35
CA ASP A 43 7.48 -2.91 6.62
C ASP A 43 7.32 -2.66 5.12
N ILE A 44 6.09 -2.85 4.62
CA ILE A 44 5.74 -2.74 3.20
C ILE A 44 5.26 -1.33 2.85
N ILE A 45 4.43 -0.71 3.69
CA ILE A 45 3.89 0.63 3.49
C ILE A 45 4.37 1.55 4.60
N LYS A 46 5.06 2.63 4.21
CA LYS A 46 5.62 3.66 5.08
C LYS A 46 4.77 4.92 4.95
N PHE A 47 4.02 5.25 6.00
CA PHE A 47 3.07 6.37 5.99
C PHE A 47 3.67 7.63 6.62
N ASN A 48 3.77 8.72 5.84
CA ASN A 48 4.36 10.02 6.25
C ASN A 48 5.79 9.89 6.85
N GLU A 49 6.52 8.87 6.42
CA GLU A 49 7.93 8.71 6.75
C GLU A 49 8.79 9.31 5.63
N PRO A 50 9.95 9.91 5.94
CA PRO A 50 10.80 10.52 4.93
C PRO A 50 11.32 9.47 3.94
N ALA A 51 10.83 9.55 2.70
CA ALA A 51 11.24 8.65 1.63
C ALA A 51 12.72 8.83 1.28
N PRO A 52 13.49 7.74 1.09
CA PRO A 52 14.85 7.81 0.57
C PRO A 52 14.88 8.47 -0.82
N ALA A 53 15.97 9.19 -1.12
CA ALA A 53 16.15 9.91 -2.38
C ALA A 53 16.12 9.01 -3.64
N ALA A 54 16.33 7.70 -3.48
CA ALA A 54 16.34 6.73 -4.58
C ALA A 54 14.96 6.09 -4.84
N THR A 55 13.91 6.53 -4.14
CA THR A 55 12.54 6.09 -4.41
C THR A 55 12.01 6.71 -5.71
N MET A 56 11.03 6.06 -6.33
CA MET A 56 10.47 6.48 -7.61
C MET A 56 8.95 6.44 -7.59
N THR A 57 8.31 7.51 -8.05
CA THR A 57 6.89 7.54 -8.38
C THR A 57 6.58 6.64 -9.57
N LEU A 58 5.30 6.33 -9.78
CA LEU A 58 4.85 5.64 -10.99
C LEU A 58 5.34 6.32 -12.27
N SER A 59 5.31 7.65 -12.32
CA SER A 59 5.71 8.43 -13.49
C SER A 59 7.19 8.26 -13.87
N GLU A 60 8.03 7.98 -12.89
CA GLU A 60 9.48 7.83 -13.05
C GLU A 60 9.82 6.39 -13.44
N TRP A 61 9.38 5.40 -12.65
CA TRP A 61 9.76 4.02 -12.91
C TRP A 61 9.10 3.42 -14.16
N ARG A 62 7.92 3.93 -14.57
CA ARG A 62 7.25 3.48 -15.82
C ARG A 62 8.01 3.85 -17.08
N GLN A 63 8.99 4.76 -17.00
CA GLN A 63 9.74 5.16 -18.18
C GLN A 63 10.42 3.92 -18.79
N PRO A 64 10.36 3.71 -20.12
CA PRO A 64 10.82 2.46 -20.74
C PRO A 64 12.26 2.09 -20.35
N VAL A 65 13.15 3.07 -20.26
CA VAL A 65 14.56 2.86 -19.86
C VAL A 65 14.70 2.40 -18.41
N VAL A 66 13.92 2.97 -17.49
CA VAL A 66 13.97 2.64 -16.07
C VAL A 66 13.37 1.25 -15.84
N LEU A 67 12.19 0.99 -16.42
CA LEU A 67 11.55 -0.32 -16.34
C LEU A 67 12.43 -1.41 -16.94
N ALA A 68 13.04 -1.19 -18.10
CA ALA A 68 13.96 -2.14 -18.71
C ALA A 68 15.18 -2.41 -17.81
N SER A 69 15.73 -1.40 -17.14
CA SER A 69 16.81 -1.57 -16.17
C SER A 69 16.37 -2.42 -14.97
N LEU A 70 15.19 -2.16 -14.39
CA LEU A 70 14.64 -2.94 -13.29
C LEU A 70 14.44 -4.41 -13.69
N MET A 71 13.91 -4.66 -14.89
CA MET A 71 13.73 -6.00 -15.44
C MET A 71 15.05 -6.72 -15.71
N ALA A 72 16.07 -6.00 -16.20
CA ALA A 72 17.39 -6.55 -16.43
C ALA A 72 18.02 -7.01 -15.11
N THR A 73 18.04 -6.14 -14.09
CA THR A 73 18.54 -6.45 -12.75
C THR A 73 17.77 -7.60 -12.09
N PHE A 74 16.45 -7.63 -12.27
CA PHE A 74 15.62 -8.74 -11.78
C PHE A 74 15.92 -10.05 -12.51
N GLY A 75 16.10 -10.00 -13.84
CA GLY A 75 16.54 -11.14 -14.64
C GLY A 75 17.91 -11.66 -14.22
N ASP A 76 18.88 -10.77 -13.97
CA ASP A 76 20.20 -11.15 -13.46
C ASP A 76 20.07 -11.92 -12.14
N HIS A 77 19.20 -11.45 -11.24
CA HIS A 77 18.95 -12.12 -9.97
C HIS A 77 18.30 -13.51 -10.13
N ILE A 78 17.23 -13.62 -10.92
CA ILE A 78 16.50 -14.88 -11.11
C ILE A 78 17.39 -15.94 -11.78
N TYR A 79 18.20 -15.54 -12.77
CA TYR A 79 19.03 -16.46 -13.55
C TYR A 79 20.48 -16.58 -13.03
N ARG A 80 20.82 -16.01 -11.86
CA ARG A 80 22.20 -15.96 -11.32
C ARG A 80 22.91 -17.30 -11.19
N HIS A 81 22.15 -18.39 -11.02
CA HIS A 81 22.68 -19.75 -10.89
C HIS A 81 22.55 -20.58 -12.19
N GLN A 82 22.15 -19.95 -13.30
CA GLN A 82 21.87 -20.61 -14.58
C GLN A 82 22.47 -19.82 -15.77
N PRO A 83 23.80 -19.58 -15.82
CA PRO A 83 24.43 -18.66 -16.77
C PRO A 83 24.33 -19.08 -18.25
N GLY A 84 23.92 -20.31 -18.55
CA GLY A 84 23.75 -20.81 -19.92
C GLY A 84 22.29 -20.87 -20.40
N VAL A 85 21.31 -20.52 -19.56
CA VAL A 85 19.89 -20.59 -19.90
C VAL A 85 19.44 -19.26 -20.50
N SER A 86 18.81 -19.30 -21.67
CA SER A 86 18.20 -18.11 -22.27
C SER A 86 17.09 -17.59 -21.37
N ARG A 87 17.08 -16.28 -21.14
CA ARG A 87 16.06 -15.64 -20.29
C ARG A 87 14.70 -15.70 -20.97
N ALA A 88 13.70 -16.15 -20.24
CA ALA A 88 12.32 -16.12 -20.68
C ALA A 88 11.71 -14.78 -20.26
N HIS A 89 11.64 -13.82 -21.18
CA HIS A 89 11.17 -12.46 -20.89
C HIS A 89 9.72 -12.43 -20.40
N LYS A 90 8.80 -13.16 -21.04
CA LYS A 90 7.38 -13.16 -20.63
C LYS A 90 7.14 -13.69 -19.21
N PRO A 91 7.70 -14.87 -18.80
CA PRO A 91 7.62 -15.31 -17.42
C PRO A 91 8.25 -14.33 -16.43
N LEU A 92 9.39 -13.72 -16.78
CA LEU A 92 10.06 -12.75 -15.91
C LEU A 92 9.19 -11.52 -15.64
N HIS A 93 8.57 -10.94 -16.67
CA HIS A 93 7.66 -9.80 -16.53
C HIS A 93 6.40 -10.18 -15.73
N SER A 94 5.88 -11.40 -15.90
CA SER A 94 4.75 -11.89 -15.10
C SER A 94 5.10 -12.01 -13.63
N LEU A 95 6.27 -12.57 -13.33
CA LEU A 95 6.74 -12.73 -11.96
C LEU A 95 6.98 -11.36 -11.30
N TRP A 96 7.61 -10.42 -12.02
CA TRP A 96 7.80 -9.07 -11.50
C TRP A 96 6.47 -8.35 -11.24
N ALA A 97 5.50 -8.47 -12.14
CA ALA A 97 4.17 -7.90 -11.98
C ALA A 97 3.44 -8.50 -10.77
N GLN A 98 3.50 -9.82 -10.62
CA GLN A 98 2.96 -10.53 -9.46
C GLN A 98 3.61 -10.05 -8.16
N TRP A 99 4.93 -9.86 -8.14
CA TRP A 99 5.64 -9.33 -6.98
C TRP A 99 5.18 -7.92 -6.62
N TYR A 100 5.19 -6.98 -7.58
CA TYR A 100 4.80 -5.60 -7.35
C TYR A 100 3.36 -5.49 -6.83
N ILE A 101 2.42 -6.14 -7.53
CA ILE A 101 0.99 -6.08 -7.22
C ILE A 101 0.69 -6.87 -5.93
N GLY A 102 1.33 -8.03 -5.75
CA GLY A 102 1.24 -8.86 -4.56
C GLY A 102 1.67 -8.14 -3.29
N LEU A 103 2.69 -7.29 -3.40
CA LEU A 103 3.19 -6.48 -2.29
C LEU A 103 2.26 -5.29 -1.99
N LEU A 104 1.71 -4.64 -3.02
CA LEU A 104 0.92 -3.41 -2.87
C LEU A 104 -0.55 -3.65 -2.50
N VAL A 105 -1.22 -4.60 -3.15
CA VAL A 105 -2.68 -4.71 -3.10
C VAL A 105 -3.21 -5.06 -1.70
N PRO A 106 -2.68 -6.07 -0.99
CA PRO A 106 -3.19 -6.44 0.33
C PRO A 106 -3.18 -5.29 1.36
N PRO A 107 -2.06 -4.57 1.60
CA PRO A 107 -2.07 -3.48 2.56
C PRO A 107 -2.95 -2.30 2.13
N MET A 108 -3.02 -1.97 0.83
CA MET A 108 -3.89 -0.90 0.34
C MET A 108 -5.37 -1.27 0.48
N MET A 109 -5.75 -2.51 0.19
CA MET A 109 -7.10 -3.01 0.45
C MET A 109 -7.46 -2.90 1.94
N MET A 110 -6.54 -3.28 2.83
CA MET A 110 -6.76 -3.15 4.26
C MET A 110 -6.96 -1.68 4.65
N ALA A 111 -6.08 -0.77 4.24
CA ALA A 111 -6.18 0.66 4.52
C ALA A 111 -7.53 1.26 4.06
N LEU A 112 -7.99 0.89 2.86
CA LEU A 112 -9.19 1.48 2.25
C LEU A 112 -10.52 0.91 2.80
N LEU A 113 -10.50 -0.35 3.27
CA LEU A 113 -11.71 -1.07 3.67
C LEU A 113 -11.96 -1.01 5.18
N THR A 114 -10.95 -0.70 5.99
CA THR A 114 -11.06 -0.78 7.46
C THR A 114 -11.09 0.58 8.15
N GLN A 115 -10.76 1.67 7.44
CA GLN A 115 -10.77 3.03 7.99
C GLN A 115 -11.99 3.84 7.53
N PRO A 116 -12.54 4.71 8.41
CA PRO A 116 -13.63 5.60 8.01
C PRO A 116 -13.15 6.65 7.01
N GLU A 117 -11.95 7.20 7.16
CA GLU A 117 -11.33 8.11 6.22
C GLU A 117 -10.71 7.33 5.04
N ALA A 118 -10.91 7.83 3.82
CA ALA A 118 -10.30 7.24 2.64
C ALA A 118 -8.93 7.87 2.36
N LEU A 119 -7.93 7.02 2.16
CA LEU A 119 -6.61 7.43 1.69
C LEU A 119 -6.68 7.98 0.25
N ASN A 120 -5.96 9.06 -0.04
CA ASN A 120 -5.71 9.50 -1.40
C ASN A 120 -4.79 8.49 -2.10
N ILE A 121 -5.29 7.85 -3.15
CA ILE A 121 -4.61 6.76 -3.89
C ILE A 121 -3.98 7.22 -5.21
N ALA A 122 -3.88 8.53 -5.42
CA ALA A 122 -3.25 9.09 -6.61
C ALA A 122 -1.82 8.54 -6.73
N PRO A 123 -1.39 8.02 -7.90
CA PRO A 123 -0.06 7.43 -8.07
C PRO A 123 1.09 8.37 -7.73
N GLU A 124 0.87 9.68 -7.76
CA GLU A 124 1.83 10.73 -7.40
C GLU A 124 2.09 10.80 -5.90
N GLN A 125 1.16 10.32 -5.07
CA GLN A 125 1.31 10.25 -3.60
C GLN A 125 2.07 9.01 -3.15
N MET A 126 2.46 8.14 -4.09
CA MET A 126 3.10 6.86 -3.82
C MET A 126 4.46 6.78 -4.51
N GLN A 127 5.49 6.55 -3.71
CA GLN A 127 6.83 6.29 -4.18
C GLN A 127 7.22 4.85 -3.86
N VAL A 128 7.98 4.23 -4.74
CA VAL A 128 8.43 2.83 -4.60
C VAL A 128 9.92 2.84 -4.33
N GLU A 129 10.34 2.13 -3.28
CA GLU A 129 11.75 1.76 -3.13
C GLU A 129 11.99 0.43 -3.82
N PHE A 130 13.02 0.37 -4.68
CA PHE A 130 13.43 -0.86 -5.32
C PHE A 130 14.61 -1.50 -4.58
N HIS A 131 14.54 -2.82 -4.43
CA HIS A 131 15.64 -3.62 -3.91
C HIS A 131 16.78 -3.71 -4.94
N GLU A 132 18.00 -4.04 -4.51
CA GLU A 132 19.17 -4.27 -5.40
C GLU A 132 18.93 -5.37 -6.45
N THR A 133 17.89 -6.18 -6.27
CA THR A 133 17.47 -7.22 -7.23
C THR A 133 16.43 -6.71 -8.23
N GLY A 134 16.15 -5.41 -8.31
CA GLY A 134 15.21 -4.81 -9.26
C GLY A 134 13.72 -4.99 -8.96
N ARG A 135 13.36 -5.67 -7.86
CA ARG A 135 11.97 -5.86 -7.41
C ARG A 135 11.54 -4.73 -6.45
N ALA A 136 10.25 -4.47 -6.36
CA ALA A 136 9.72 -3.57 -5.34
C ALA A 136 10.05 -4.10 -3.93
N LYS A 137 10.52 -3.21 -3.06
CA LYS A 137 10.88 -3.48 -1.67
C LYS A 137 9.79 -3.03 -0.71
N CYS A 138 9.38 -1.77 -0.83
CA CYS A 138 8.32 -1.14 -0.04
C CYS A 138 7.79 0.12 -0.77
N PHE A 139 6.71 0.68 -0.24
CA PHE A 139 6.04 1.86 -0.75
C PHE A 139 6.01 2.95 0.33
N TRP A 140 6.31 4.17 -0.09
CA TRP A 140 6.28 5.36 0.74
C TRP A 140 5.08 6.19 0.29
N ILE A 141 4.18 6.47 1.23
CA ILE A 141 2.92 7.13 0.94
C ILE A 141 2.80 8.38 1.80
N GLU A 142 2.68 9.51 1.12
CA GLU A 142 2.22 10.75 1.73
C GLU A 142 0.71 10.65 1.94
N VAL A 143 0.32 10.51 3.20
CA VAL A 143 -1.07 10.30 3.61
C VAL A 143 -1.80 11.62 3.58
N GLU A 144 -2.66 11.74 2.59
CA GLU A 144 -3.70 12.74 2.49
C GLU A 144 -5.07 12.06 2.53
N GLU A 145 -6.02 12.62 3.27
CA GLU A 145 -7.40 12.17 3.18
C GLU A 145 -8.02 12.62 1.85
N ASN A 146 -8.65 11.69 1.14
CA ASN A 146 -9.58 12.02 0.07
C ASN A 146 -11.00 12.16 0.64
N SER A 147 -11.37 13.36 1.09
CA SER A 147 -12.67 13.60 1.75
C SER A 147 -13.89 13.27 0.88
N LEU A 148 -13.75 13.28 -0.45
CA LEU A 148 -14.80 12.81 -1.35
C LEU A 148 -14.93 11.29 -1.31
N ALA A 149 -13.81 10.56 -1.36
CA ALA A 149 -13.80 9.11 -1.24
C ALA A 149 -14.23 8.63 0.16
N SER A 150 -13.98 9.40 1.21
CA SER A 150 -14.45 9.10 2.58
C SER A 150 -15.98 8.98 2.64
N ARG A 151 -16.71 9.65 1.76
CA ARG A 151 -18.18 9.59 1.69
C ARG A 151 -18.72 8.46 0.81
N LEU A 152 -17.84 7.73 0.13
CA LEU A 152 -18.22 6.64 -0.75
C LEU A 152 -18.37 5.33 0.04
N PRO A 153 -19.30 4.44 -0.37
CA PRO A 153 -19.31 3.05 0.05
C PRO A 153 -17.95 2.38 -0.19
N LEU A 154 -17.56 1.46 0.71
CA LEU A 154 -16.27 0.75 0.64
C LEU A 154 -16.02 0.08 -0.72
N ARG A 155 -17.07 -0.48 -1.34
CA ARG A 155 -17.02 -1.05 -2.71
C ARG A 155 -16.49 -0.03 -3.73
N LEU A 156 -16.98 1.21 -3.70
CA LEU A 156 -16.55 2.24 -4.65
C LEU A 156 -15.13 2.75 -4.34
N ARG A 157 -14.70 2.71 -3.08
CA ARG A 157 -13.29 2.99 -2.72
C ARG A 157 -12.36 1.95 -3.34
N LEU A 158 -12.73 0.67 -3.28
CA LEU A 158 -11.95 -0.40 -3.91
C LEU A 158 -11.99 -0.30 -5.45
N GLU A 159 -13.13 0.05 -6.05
CA GLU A 159 -13.20 0.29 -7.49
C GLU A 159 -12.25 1.43 -7.90
N ARG A 160 -12.21 2.53 -7.14
CA ARG A 160 -11.24 3.60 -7.37
C ARG A 160 -9.80 3.12 -7.23
N PHE A 161 -9.49 2.27 -6.25
CA PHE A 161 -8.15 1.69 -6.16
C PHE A 161 -7.78 0.88 -7.41
N ILE A 162 -8.73 0.13 -7.96
CA ILE A 162 -8.52 -0.61 -9.21
C ILE A 162 -8.32 0.35 -10.38
N THR A 163 -9.16 1.37 -10.54
CA THR A 163 -9.13 2.27 -11.71
C THR A 163 -8.01 3.30 -11.64
N ASP A 164 -7.81 3.91 -10.49
CA ASP A 164 -6.95 5.09 -10.32
C ASP A 164 -5.55 4.66 -9.83
N GLY A 165 -5.46 3.56 -9.08
CA GLY A 165 -4.20 3.03 -8.55
C GLY A 165 -3.60 1.93 -9.43
N LEU A 166 -4.34 0.83 -9.67
CA LEU A 166 -3.78 -0.36 -10.32
C LEU A 166 -3.77 -0.28 -11.84
N MET A 167 -4.79 0.29 -12.47
CA MET A 167 -4.87 0.36 -13.94
C MET A 167 -3.67 1.10 -14.57
N PRO A 168 -3.16 2.22 -14.01
CA PRO A 168 -1.95 2.86 -14.51
C PRO A 168 -0.70 1.97 -14.42
N VAL A 169 -0.57 1.17 -13.35
CA VAL A 169 0.52 0.19 -13.17
C VAL A 169 0.44 -0.91 -14.23
N VAL A 170 -0.75 -1.50 -14.41
CA VAL A 170 -0.97 -2.55 -15.42
C VAL A 170 -0.72 -2.01 -16.83
N ALA A 171 -1.13 -0.77 -17.11
CA ALA A 171 -0.88 -0.12 -18.40
C ALA A 171 0.62 0.09 -18.65
N ALA A 172 1.38 0.52 -17.65
CA ALA A 172 2.83 0.67 -17.75
C ALA A 172 3.53 -0.67 -18.06
N LEU A 173 3.10 -1.75 -17.42
CA LEU A 173 3.66 -3.09 -17.64
C LEU A 173 3.27 -3.68 -19.00
N ALA A 174 2.03 -3.49 -19.42
CA ALA A 174 1.56 -3.98 -20.72
C ALA A 174 2.20 -3.24 -21.91
N ALA A 175 2.65 -2.00 -21.70
CA ALA A 175 3.32 -1.20 -22.73
C ALA A 175 4.67 -1.79 -23.19
N SER A 176 5.26 -2.72 -22.43
CA SER A 176 6.48 -3.43 -22.85
C SER A 176 6.23 -4.56 -23.85
N GLU A 177 4.97 -4.94 -24.10
CA GLU A 177 4.55 -6.08 -24.95
C GLU A 177 5.06 -7.47 -24.50
N GLU A 178 5.87 -7.53 -23.44
CA GLU A 178 6.38 -8.78 -22.83
C GLU A 178 5.32 -9.50 -21.98
N ILE A 179 4.26 -8.80 -21.59
CA ILE A 179 3.17 -9.38 -20.80
C ILE A 179 1.80 -8.87 -21.23
N HIS A 180 0.85 -9.80 -21.29
CA HIS A 180 -0.53 -9.48 -21.63
C HIS A 180 -1.29 -8.95 -20.41
N ALA A 181 -1.89 -7.75 -20.50
CA ALA A 181 -2.65 -7.12 -19.41
C ALA A 181 -3.71 -8.05 -18.78
N ARG A 182 -4.40 -8.86 -19.61
CA ARG A 182 -5.37 -9.88 -19.15
C ARG A 182 -4.79 -10.86 -18.12
N LEU A 183 -3.54 -11.27 -18.27
CA LEU A 183 -2.87 -12.16 -17.31
C LEU A 183 -2.63 -11.44 -15.98
N ILE A 184 -2.14 -10.19 -16.04
CA ILE A 184 -1.94 -9.36 -14.85
C ILE A 184 -3.26 -9.17 -14.10
N TRP A 185 -4.34 -8.84 -14.82
CA TRP A 185 -5.67 -8.69 -14.22
C TRP A 185 -6.24 -9.99 -13.66
N SER A 186 -6.02 -11.12 -14.33
CA SER A 186 -6.41 -12.43 -13.81
C SER A 186 -5.75 -12.68 -12.45
N ASN A 187 -4.43 -12.52 -12.36
CA ASN A 187 -3.68 -12.68 -11.11
C ASN A 187 -4.11 -11.69 -10.03
N THR A 188 -4.34 -10.44 -10.42
CA THR A 188 -4.84 -9.39 -9.51
C THR A 188 -6.22 -9.75 -8.94
N GLY A 189 -7.13 -10.27 -9.77
CA GLY A 189 -8.45 -10.72 -9.34
C GLY A 189 -8.37 -11.88 -8.34
N TYR A 190 -7.50 -12.86 -8.58
CA TYR A 190 -7.24 -13.95 -7.63
C TYR A 190 -6.72 -13.42 -6.29
N LEU A 191 -5.74 -12.50 -6.32
CA LEU A 191 -5.17 -11.87 -5.12
C LEU A 191 -6.22 -11.10 -4.31
N ILE A 192 -7.04 -10.28 -4.97
CA ILE A 192 -8.12 -9.52 -4.33
C ILE A 192 -9.12 -10.49 -3.67
N ASN A 193 -9.55 -11.53 -4.39
CA ASN A 193 -10.48 -12.51 -3.86
C ASN A 193 -9.91 -13.28 -2.67
N TRP A 194 -8.64 -13.71 -2.75
CA TRP A 194 -7.95 -14.36 -1.64
C TRP A 194 -7.90 -13.42 -0.42
N PHE A 195 -7.49 -12.17 -0.61
CA PHE A 195 -7.36 -11.23 0.51
C PHE A 195 -8.71 -10.85 1.13
N PHE A 196 -9.80 -10.86 0.37
CA PHE A 196 -11.14 -10.76 0.97
C PHE A 196 -11.46 -11.92 1.90
N GLY A 197 -11.00 -13.13 1.60
CA GLY A 197 -11.08 -14.28 2.51
C GLY A 197 -10.32 -14.01 3.80
N GLU A 198 -9.11 -13.47 3.69
CA GLU A 198 -8.23 -13.08 4.79
C GLU A 198 -8.78 -11.95 5.69
N LEU A 199 -9.72 -11.14 5.19
CA LEU A 199 -10.36 -10.08 5.97
C LEU A 199 -11.61 -10.55 6.72
N LYS A 200 -12.12 -11.74 6.43
CA LYS A 200 -13.24 -12.30 7.20
C LYS A 200 -12.75 -12.64 8.60
N PRO A 201 -13.50 -12.28 9.66
CA PRO A 201 -13.20 -12.80 10.98
C PRO A 201 -13.22 -14.33 10.93
N PRO A 202 -12.34 -15.04 11.66
CA PRO A 202 -12.34 -16.50 11.67
C PRO A 202 -13.73 -16.97 12.08
N ALA A 203 -14.46 -17.55 11.15
CA ALA A 203 -15.65 -18.32 11.48
C ALA A 203 -15.14 -19.43 12.40
N GLY A 204 -15.70 -19.51 13.62
CA GLY A 204 -15.18 -20.39 14.66
C GLY A 204 -14.81 -21.77 14.13
N GLY A 205 -13.52 -22.10 14.22
CA GLY A 205 -12.94 -23.43 14.05
C GLY A 205 -13.13 -24.10 12.68
N ALA A 206 -12.27 -23.79 11.71
CA ALA A 206 -11.75 -24.76 10.75
C ALA A 206 -10.48 -24.19 10.11
N GLU A 207 -9.37 -24.93 10.21
CA GLU A 207 -8.07 -24.64 9.62
C GLU A 207 -8.21 -24.29 8.12
N SER A 208 -7.79 -23.09 7.75
CA SER A 208 -7.53 -22.76 6.36
C SER A 208 -6.13 -23.26 6.01
N ASP A 209 -6.13 -24.40 5.33
CA ASP A 209 -4.94 -25.03 4.77
C ASP A 209 -4.28 -24.16 3.69
N ASN A 210 -2.97 -24.29 3.67
CA ASN A 210 -1.92 -23.61 2.94
C ASN A 210 -2.30 -23.01 1.54
N ALA A 211 -2.43 -21.68 1.46
CA ALA A 211 -2.42 -20.93 0.19
C ALA A 211 -1.22 -19.95 0.07
N GLY A 212 -0.30 -19.97 1.04
CA GLY A 212 0.86 -19.07 1.11
C GLY A 212 1.95 -19.34 0.07
N GLU A 213 1.89 -20.48 -0.64
CA GLU A 213 2.90 -20.86 -1.64
C GLU A 213 2.60 -20.37 -3.06
N CYS A 214 1.42 -19.80 -3.35
CA CYS A 214 1.08 -19.40 -4.72
C CYS A 214 1.59 -18.00 -5.15
N LEU A 215 2.27 -17.26 -4.26
CA LEU A 215 2.79 -15.91 -4.55
C LEU A 215 4.30 -15.76 -4.33
N LEU A 216 5.03 -16.85 -4.07
CA LEU A 216 6.47 -16.84 -3.77
C LEU A 216 7.34 -17.71 -4.68
N LEU A 217 6.87 -18.05 -5.87
CA LEU A 217 7.70 -18.60 -6.96
C LEU A 217 7.80 -17.57 -8.07
#